data_AF-A0ABD2W0P3-F1
#
_entry.id   AF-A0ABD2W0P3-F1
#
_cell.length_a   1.000
_cell.length_b   1.000
_cell.length_c   1.000
_cell.angle_alpha   90.00
_cell.angle_beta   90.00
_cell.angle_gamma   90.00
#
_symmetry.space_group_name_H-M   'P 1'
#
loop_
_entity.id
_entity.type
_entity.pdbx_description
1 polymer ?
#
loop_
_entity_poly.entity_id
_entity_poly.type
_entity_poly.pdbx_seq_one_letter_code
_entity_poly.pdbx_strand_id
1 'polypeptide(L)'
;MAEYSENCEHRENDEISDCSEKWKDYFLKEAMKGDHHKVFSKIQCEEIIRDLQIAKATPSTKTNQQMRRMKRFDILEIDGVNRLIAKCKSDGVIEYYAPIEEMYDIIHQAHIATGDGGHSITCLNK
;
A
#
# COMPACT_ATOMS: atom_id res chain seq x y z
N MET A 1 -0.42 45.51 -35.66
CA MET A 1 -0.25 44.19 -36.28
C MET A 1 1.18 43.74 -36.04
N ALA A 2 1.35 42.76 -35.16
CA ALA A 2 2.49 41.86 -35.13
C ALA A 2 1.98 40.59 -34.44
N GLU A 3 1.61 39.60 -35.24
CA GLU A 3 1.39 38.22 -34.80
C GLU A 3 2.77 37.58 -34.59
N TYR A 4 2.98 36.93 -33.44
CA TYR A 4 3.96 35.85 -33.37
C TYR A 4 3.69 34.92 -32.18
N SER A 5 3.09 33.77 -32.53
CA SER A 5 3.34 32.43 -31.96
C SER A 5 3.17 32.23 -30.45
N GLU A 6 2.01 31.67 -30.08
CA GLU A 6 1.90 30.75 -28.95
C GLU A 6 2.77 29.51 -29.25
N ASN A 7 3.79 29.27 -28.44
CA ASN A 7 4.46 27.96 -28.38
C ASN A 7 4.31 27.42 -26.97
N CYS A 8 3.40 26.47 -26.85
CA CYS A 8 3.22 25.59 -25.71
C CYS A 8 4.31 24.49 -25.81
N GLU A 9 5.21 24.38 -24.84
CA GLU A 9 5.96 23.14 -24.63
C GLU A 9 5.79 22.68 -23.18
N HIS A 10 4.90 21.71 -23.02
CA HIS A 10 4.87 20.77 -21.92
C HIS A 10 6.21 20.01 -21.88
N ARG A 11 7.13 20.40 -20.99
CA ARG A 11 8.29 19.58 -20.66
C ARG A 11 8.65 19.85 -19.20
N GLU A 12 8.39 18.85 -18.35
CA GLU A 12 9.13 18.56 -17.09
C GLU A 12 8.45 17.50 -16.21
N ASN A 13 7.46 16.74 -16.70
CA ASN A 13 6.86 15.64 -15.92
C ASN A 13 7.42 14.24 -16.26
N ASP A 14 8.21 14.10 -17.32
CA ASP A 14 8.66 12.78 -17.81
C ASP A 14 9.99 12.29 -17.19
N GLU A 15 10.83 13.18 -16.64
CA GLU A 15 12.15 12.80 -16.11
C GLU A 15 12.12 12.28 -14.66
N ILE A 16 11.09 12.61 -13.88
CA ILE A 16 10.92 12.08 -12.51
C ILE A 16 10.46 10.61 -12.52
N SER A 17 9.86 10.17 -13.63
CA SER A 17 9.30 8.82 -13.80
C SER A 17 10.38 7.72 -13.77
N ASP A 18 11.55 7.95 -14.38
CA ASP A 18 12.57 6.90 -14.60
C ASP A 18 13.39 6.56 -13.34
N CYS A 19 13.50 7.48 -12.38
CA CYS A 19 14.15 7.17 -11.09
C CYS A 19 13.22 6.42 -10.13
N SER A 20 11.91 6.73 -10.12
CA SER A 20 10.97 6.11 -9.17
C SER A 20 10.77 4.62 -9.42
N GLU A 21 10.69 4.19 -10.68
CA GLU A 21 10.51 2.77 -11.02
C GLU A 21 11.71 1.91 -10.59
N LYS A 22 12.94 2.39 -10.83
CA LYS A 22 14.18 1.72 -10.39
C LYS A 22 14.25 1.56 -8.87
N TRP A 23 13.76 2.56 -8.13
CA TRP A 23 13.68 2.53 -6.68
C TRP A 23 12.62 1.55 -6.17
N LYS A 24 11.46 1.47 -6.82
CA LYS A 24 10.41 0.51 -6.50
C LYS A 24 10.92 -0.93 -6.62
N ASP A 25 11.59 -1.25 -7.72
CA ASP A 25 12.17 -2.58 -7.95
C ASP A 25 13.23 -2.93 -6.91
N TYR A 26 14.11 -1.98 -6.58
CA TYR A 26 15.11 -2.18 -5.54
C TYR A 26 14.45 -2.39 -4.17
N PHE A 27 13.46 -1.58 -3.81
CA PHE A 27 12.72 -1.72 -2.56
C PHE A 27 12.06 -3.09 -2.44
N LEU A 28 11.32 -3.53 -3.47
CA LEU A 28 10.66 -4.83 -3.47
C LEU A 28 11.69 -5.96 -3.34
N LYS A 29 12.79 -5.88 -4.09
CA LYS A 29 13.88 -6.86 -4.00
C LYS A 29 14.43 -6.96 -2.58
N GLU A 30 14.73 -5.84 -1.92
CA GLU A 30 15.28 -5.84 -0.57
C GLU A 30 14.25 -6.26 0.48
N ALA A 31 13.03 -5.76 0.41
CA ALA A 31 11.97 -6.07 1.38
C ALA A 31 11.50 -7.53 1.32
N MET A 32 11.66 -8.18 0.16
CA MET A 32 11.38 -9.61 -0.02
C MET A 32 12.59 -10.51 0.32
N LYS A 33 13.75 -9.96 0.67
CA LYS A 33 14.89 -10.80 1.09
C LYS A 33 14.61 -11.42 2.45
N GLY A 34 14.69 -12.75 2.50
CA GLY A 34 14.53 -13.50 3.74
C GLY A 34 13.08 -13.81 4.08
N ASP A 35 12.87 -14.51 5.20
CA ASP A 35 11.54 -14.92 5.66
C ASP A 35 11.04 -13.96 6.75
N HIS A 36 10.32 -12.92 6.32
CA HIS A 36 9.71 -11.96 7.23
C HIS A 36 8.27 -12.35 7.55
N HIS A 37 8.02 -12.88 8.74
CA HIS A 37 6.70 -13.34 9.21
C HIS A 37 5.57 -12.28 9.28
N LYS A 38 5.85 -11.02 8.92
CA LYS A 38 4.91 -9.89 8.86
C LYS A 38 4.84 -9.22 7.48
N VAL A 39 5.70 -9.60 6.54
CA VAL A 39 5.66 -9.10 5.16
C VAL A 39 4.91 -10.15 4.35
N PHE A 40 3.82 -9.72 3.72
CA PHE A 40 2.99 -10.59 2.91
C PHE A 40 2.87 -10.01 1.50
N SER A 41 2.94 -10.90 0.50
CA SER A 41 2.52 -10.58 -0.85
C SER A 41 1.00 -10.47 -0.92
N LYS A 42 0.51 -9.86 -1.99
CA LYS A 42 -0.93 -9.76 -2.27
C LYS A 42 -1.58 -11.15 -2.30
N ILE A 43 -0.93 -12.12 -2.94
CA ILE A 43 -1.39 -13.51 -3.01
C ILE A 43 -1.47 -14.12 -1.60
N GLN A 44 -0.45 -13.92 -0.75
CA GLN A 44 -0.47 -14.43 0.63
C GLN A 44 -1.60 -13.80 1.45
N CYS A 45 -1.84 -12.50 1.30
CA CYS A 45 -2.97 -11.82 1.95
C CYS A 45 -4.30 -12.44 1.50
N GLU A 46 -4.51 -12.61 0.20
CA GLU A 46 -5.72 -13.21 -0.38
C GLU A 46 -5.94 -14.66 0.10
N GLU A 47 -4.88 -15.46 0.19
CA GLU A 47 -4.93 -16.81 0.74
C GLU A 47 -5.37 -16.83 2.21
N ILE A 48 -4.82 -15.92 3.04
CA ILE A 48 -5.21 -15.80 4.45
C ILE A 48 -6.68 -15.37 4.55
N ILE A 49 -7.11 -14.39 3.75
CA ILE A 49 -8.50 -13.94 3.71
C ILE A 49 -9.44 -15.09 3.34
N ARG A 50 -9.11 -15.84 2.29
CA ARG A 50 -9.90 -17.01 1.85
C ARG A 50 -10.01 -18.05 2.96
N ASP A 51 -8.90 -18.37 3.62
CA ASP A 51 -8.89 -19.31 4.74
C ASP A 51 -9.75 -18.85 5.92
N LEU A 52 -9.71 -17.56 6.24
CA LEU A 52 -10.54 -16.98 7.30
C LEU A 52 -12.03 -17.04 6.92
N GLN A 53 -12.38 -16.75 5.66
CA GLN A 53 -13.76 -16.87 5.17
C GLN A 53 -14.27 -18.32 5.26
N ILE A 54 -13.47 -19.28 4.80
CA ILE A 54 -13.78 -20.72 4.92
C ILE A 54 -13.95 -21.08 6.40
N ALA A 55 -13.02 -20.70 7.27
CA ALA A 55 -13.09 -21.02 8.70
C ALA A 55 -14.29 -20.38 9.41
N LYS A 56 -14.76 -19.21 8.96
CA LYS A 56 -15.99 -18.56 9.43
C LYS A 56 -17.24 -19.30 8.92
N ALA A 57 -17.21 -19.81 7.68
CA ALA A 57 -18.32 -20.55 7.07
C ALA A 57 -18.46 -22.00 7.56
N THR A 58 -17.36 -22.65 7.96
CA THR A 58 -17.33 -24.04 8.45
C THR A 58 -16.76 -24.14 9.87
N PRO A 59 -17.53 -23.75 10.91
CA PRO A 59 -17.00 -23.62 12.27
C PRO A 59 -16.57 -24.94 12.92
N SER A 60 -17.17 -26.06 12.50
CA SER A 60 -16.99 -27.39 13.08
C SER A 60 -15.76 -28.16 12.56
N THR A 61 -15.16 -27.72 11.44
CA THR A 61 -14.09 -28.44 10.73
C THR A 61 -12.84 -27.59 10.51
N LYS A 62 -12.53 -26.70 11.47
CA LYS A 62 -11.38 -25.80 11.36
C LYS A 62 -10.06 -26.56 11.47
N THR A 63 -9.16 -26.34 10.53
CA THR A 63 -7.79 -26.84 10.63
C THR A 63 -7.01 -26.08 11.71
N ASN A 64 -5.93 -26.68 12.22
CA ASN A 64 -5.03 -26.01 13.16
C ASN A 64 -4.46 -24.69 12.60
N GLN A 65 -4.20 -24.64 11.30
CA GLN A 65 -3.74 -23.43 10.61
C GLN A 65 -4.82 -22.34 10.59
N GLN A 66 -6.05 -22.69 10.25
CA GLN A 66 -7.18 -21.77 10.27
C GLN A 66 -7.43 -21.23 11.68
N MET A 67 -7.36 -22.08 12.70
CA MET A 67 -7.46 -21.66 14.10
C MET A 67 -6.37 -20.66 14.49
N ARG A 68 -5.12 -20.88 14.06
CA ARG A 68 -4.01 -19.93 14.29
C ARG A 68 -4.25 -18.60 13.56
N ARG A 69 -4.71 -18.64 12.30
CA ARG A 69 -5.02 -17.45 11.50
C ARG A 69 -6.15 -16.64 12.15
N MET A 70 -7.24 -17.28 12.56
CA MET A 70 -8.37 -16.61 13.23
C MET A 70 -8.01 -15.91 14.56
N LYS A 71 -6.98 -16.40 15.25
CA LYS A 71 -6.47 -15.75 16.47
C LYS A 71 -5.65 -14.49 16.18
N ARG A 72 -4.98 -14.45 15.03
CA ARG A 72 -4.05 -13.37 14.66
C ARG A 72 -4.68 -12.30 13.79
N PHE A 73 -5.65 -12.69 12.96
CA PHE A 73 -6.16 -11.88 11.88
C PHE A 73 -7.68 -11.78 11.93
N ASP A 74 -8.19 -10.73 11.31
CA ASP A 74 -9.58 -10.59 10.92
C ASP A 74 -9.67 -10.02 9.50
N ILE A 75 -10.90 -9.90 9.01
CA ILE A 75 -11.19 -9.30 7.71
C ILE A 75 -12.06 -8.07 7.95
N LEU A 76 -11.69 -6.96 7.31
CA LEU A 76 -12.49 -5.75 7.24
C LEU A 76 -12.74 -5.40 5.78
N GLU A 77 -13.97 -5.02 5.45
CA GLU A 77 -14.29 -4.51 4.11
C GLU A 77 -14.02 -3.00 4.09
N ILE A 78 -13.20 -2.56 3.12
CA ILE A 78 -12.88 -1.15 2.89
C ILE A 78 -13.11 -0.90 1.39
N ASP A 79 -14.00 0.03 1.05
CA ASP A 79 -14.35 0.40 -0.33
C ASP A 79 -14.74 -0.82 -1.21
N GLY A 80 -15.49 -1.76 -0.65
CA GLY A 80 -15.91 -2.99 -1.34
C GLY A 80 -14.79 -4.02 -1.53
N VAL A 81 -13.60 -3.80 -0.97
CA VAL A 81 -12.48 -4.74 -1.01
C VAL A 81 -12.26 -5.33 0.38
N ASN A 82 -12.23 -6.66 0.47
CA ASN A 82 -11.85 -7.35 1.70
C ASN A 82 -10.36 -7.17 1.97
N ARG A 83 -10.05 -6.57 3.12
CA ARG A 83 -8.72 -6.23 3.58
C ARG A 83 -8.36 -7.05 4.82
N LEU A 84 -7.11 -7.53 4.87
CA LEU A 84 -6.59 -8.29 6.00
C LEU A 84 -6.21 -7.33 7.13
N ILE A 85 -6.76 -7.51 8.32
CA ILE A 85 -6.42 -6.71 9.50
C ILE A 85 -5.85 -7.58 10.61
N ALA A 86 -5.06 -6.99 11.50
CA ALA A 86 -4.72 -7.63 12.76
C ALA A 86 -5.99 -7.83 13.59
N LYS A 87 -6.04 -8.90 14.37
CA LYS A 87 -7.15 -9.10 15.30
C LYS A 87 -7.16 -7.93 16.29
N CYS A 88 -8.26 -7.17 16.29
CA CYS A 88 -8.40 -5.96 17.07
C CYS A 88 -8.07 -6.23 18.55
N LYS A 89 -7.15 -5.45 19.11
CA LYS A 89 -6.83 -5.46 20.53
C LYS A 89 -7.76 -4.48 21.26
N SER A 90 -7.77 -4.53 22.58
CA SER A 90 -8.69 -3.74 23.42
C SER A 90 -8.50 -2.21 23.31
N ASP A 91 -7.48 -1.74 22.59
CA ASP A 91 -7.13 -0.35 22.38
C ASP A 91 -7.96 0.35 21.27
N GLY A 92 -8.76 -0.41 20.52
CA GLY A 92 -9.64 0.15 19.48
C GLY A 92 -8.90 0.61 18.22
N VAL A 93 -7.60 0.35 18.12
CA VAL A 93 -6.80 0.66 16.94
C VAL A 93 -6.90 -0.49 15.94
N ILE A 94 -7.25 -0.16 14.69
CA ILE A 94 -7.31 -1.12 13.59
C ILE A 94 -5.99 -1.06 12.81
N GLU A 95 -5.22 -2.14 12.88
CA GLU A 95 -3.99 -2.30 12.10
C GLU A 95 -4.29 -3.07 10.81
N TYR A 96 -4.11 -2.43 9.65
CA TYR A 96 -4.27 -3.04 8.33
C TYR A 96 -2.94 -3.57 7.78
N TYR A 97 -2.97 -4.75 7.15
CA TYR A 97 -1.83 -5.31 6.43
C TYR A 97 -1.82 -4.84 4.97
N ALA A 98 -0.93 -3.91 4.64
CA ALA A 98 -0.63 -3.56 3.27
C ALA A 98 0.23 -4.67 2.62
N PRO A 99 -0.18 -5.21 1.45
CA PRO A 99 0.67 -6.07 0.64
C PRO A 99 1.98 -5.38 0.29
N ILE A 100 3.07 -6.13 0.17
CA ILE A 100 4.39 -5.57 -0.16
C ILE A 100 4.37 -4.80 -1.49
N GLU A 101 3.55 -5.26 -2.44
CA GLU A 101 3.35 -4.64 -3.76
C GLU A 101 2.70 -3.25 -3.67
N GLU A 102 1.88 -2.99 -2.64
CA GLU A 102 1.24 -1.69 -2.39
C GLU A 102 2.11 -0.79 -1.49
N MET A 103 3.05 -1.37 -0.73
CA MET A 103 3.75 -0.66 0.34
C MET A 103 4.65 0.48 -0.16
N TYR A 104 5.35 0.28 -1.28
CA TYR A 104 6.16 1.35 -1.88
C TYR A 104 5.29 2.54 -2.27
N ASP A 105 4.16 2.29 -2.94
CA ASP A 105 3.26 3.35 -3.42
C ASP A 105 2.67 4.12 -2.23
N ILE A 106 2.28 3.44 -1.15
CA ILE A 106 1.80 4.08 0.09
C ILE A 106 2.86 5.00 0.69
N ILE A 107 4.11 4.52 0.83
CA ILE A 107 5.21 5.32 1.38
C ILE A 107 5.53 6.51 0.47
N HIS A 108 5.56 6.28 -0.84
CA HIS A 108 5.84 7.31 -1.83
C HIS A 108 4.77 8.41 -1.83
N GLN A 109 3.49 8.02 -1.81
CA GLN A 109 2.38 8.97 -1.72
C GLN A 109 2.41 9.73 -0.39
N ALA A 110 2.70 9.06 0.73
CA ALA A 110 2.84 9.72 2.02
C ALA A 110 4.01 10.73 2.03
N HIS A 111 5.14 10.38 1.41
CA HIS A 111 6.29 11.26 1.25
C HIS A 111 5.93 12.53 0.45
N ILE A 112 5.24 12.37 -0.68
CA ILE A 112 4.75 13.48 -1.50
C ILE A 112 3.77 14.35 -0.70
N ALA A 113 2.79 13.73 -0.05
CA ALA A 113 1.73 14.43 0.70
C ALA A 113 2.26 15.18 1.93
N THR A 114 3.32 14.67 2.57
CA THR A 114 3.96 15.33 3.71
C THR A 114 4.79 16.54 3.28
N GLY A 115 5.12 16.65 1.99
CA GLY A 115 5.36 17.93 1.32
C GLY A 115 6.32 18.88 2.03
N ASP A 116 7.54 18.43 2.34
CA ASP A 116 8.60 19.35 2.75
C ASP A 116 9.93 19.02 2.07
N GLY A 117 9.86 18.92 0.73
CA GLY A 117 11.02 18.92 -0.16
C GLY A 117 11.42 20.32 -0.62
N GLY A 118 11.09 21.40 0.11
CA GLY A 118 11.61 22.75 -0.16
C GLY A 118 11.13 23.45 -1.43
N HIS A 119 10.04 23.00 -2.06
CA HIS A 119 9.50 23.61 -3.30
C HIS A 119 8.06 24.11 -3.13
N SER A 120 7.82 24.93 -2.11
CA SER A 120 6.72 25.89 -2.16
C SER A 120 7.17 27.24 -1.60
N ILE A 121 7.67 28.08 -2.50
CA ILE A 121 7.48 29.53 -2.38
C ILE A 121 6.79 29.96 -3.67
N THR A 122 5.52 29.58 -3.84
CA THR A 122 4.64 30.38 -4.68
C THR A 122 4.44 31.71 -3.96
N CYS A 123 5.20 32.71 -4.41
CA CYS A 123 5.00 34.11 -4.05
C CYS A 123 3.56 34.51 -4.42
N LEU A 124 2.65 34.50 -3.44
CA LEU A 124 1.42 35.26 -3.52
C LEU A 124 1.79 36.73 -3.36
N ASN A 125 2.00 37.41 -4.50
CA ASN A 125 2.08 38.85 -4.55
C ASN A 125 0.73 39.45 -4.08
N LYS A 126 0.86 40.42 -3.17
CA LYS A 126 -0.20 41.29 -2.65
C LYS A 126 -0.78 42.20 -3.73
#